data_AF-A0A3D5EGS1-F1
#
_entry.id   AF-A0A3D5EGS1-F1
#
_cell.length_a   1.000
_cell.length_b   1.000
_cell.length_c   1.000
_cell.angle_alpha   90.00
_cell.angle_beta   90.00
_cell.angle_gamma   90.00
#
_symmetry.space_group_name_H-M   'P 1'
#
loop_
_entity.id
_entity.type
_entity.pdbx_description
1 polymer ?
#
loop_
_entity_poly.entity_id
_entity_poly.type
_entity_poly.pdbx_seq_one_letter_code
_entity_poly.pdbx_strand_id
1 'polypeptide(L)'
;MSQFFHIHPDNPQPRLISQAVDIIKQGGVIVYPTDSGYAIGCSIGNKQAKERIERIRGVEKHHNFTLVCRDLSELSTYARVDNQLFR
;
A
#
# COMPACT_ATOMS: atom_id res chain seq x y z
N MET A 1 12.57 0.59 16.24
CA MET A 1 11.36 -0.14 16.69
C MET A 1 10.20 0.22 15.78
N SER A 2 9.30 -0.72 15.49
CA SER A 2 8.05 -0.44 14.78
C SER A 2 6.98 0.03 15.75
N GLN A 3 6.10 0.92 15.30
CA GLN A 3 4.87 1.26 16.01
C GLN A 3 3.81 0.21 15.70
N PHE A 4 3.02 -0.18 16.70
CA PHE A 4 1.94 -1.16 16.55
C PHE A 4 0.59 -0.49 16.83
N PHE A 5 -0.35 -0.64 15.91
CA PHE A 5 -1.71 -0.14 16.06
C PHE A 5 -2.69 -1.31 16.14
N HIS A 6 -3.51 -1.32 17.19
CA HIS A 6 -4.66 -2.21 17.28
C HIS A 6 -5.87 -1.49 16.69
N ILE A 7 -6.23 -1.84 15.45
CA ILE A 7 -7.33 -1.22 14.70
C ILE A 7 -8.47 -2.24 14.61
N HIS A 8 -9.72 -1.81 14.86
CA HIS A 8 -10.87 -2.70 14.67
C HIS A 8 -11.09 -2.96 13.17
N PRO A 9 -11.20 -4.21 12.71
CA PRO A 9 -11.28 -4.51 11.28
C PRO A 9 -12.56 -3.98 10.62
N ASP A 10 -13.72 -4.13 11.27
CA ASP A 10 -15.01 -3.72 10.70
C ASP A 10 -15.36 -2.23 10.93
N ASN A 11 -14.68 -1.57 11.87
CA ASN A 11 -14.96 -0.18 12.24
C ASN A 11 -13.66 0.52 12.63
N PRO A 12 -12.74 0.73 11.67
CA PRO A 12 -11.40 1.22 11.94
C PRO A 12 -11.44 2.62 12.56
N GLN A 13 -10.71 2.80 13.66
CA GLN A 13 -10.68 4.06 14.39
C GLN A 13 -10.01 5.15 13.53
N PRO A 14 -10.71 6.24 13.15
CA PRO A 14 -10.17 7.24 12.21
C PRO A 14 -8.85 7.85 12.66
N ARG A 15 -8.69 8.11 13.97
CA ARG A 15 -7.46 8.67 14.55
C ARG A 15 -6.24 7.78 14.28
N LEU A 16 -6.37 6.46 14.40
CA LEU A 16 -5.26 5.53 14.17
C LEU A 16 -4.94 5.40 12.68
N ILE A 17 -5.97 5.44 11.83
CA ILE A 17 -5.80 5.48 10.37
C ILE A 17 -5.04 6.75 9.96
N SER A 18 -5.42 7.92 10.47
CA SER A 18 -4.71 9.18 10.21
C SER A 18 -3.24 9.09 10.60
N GLN A 19 -2.93 8.52 11.77
CA GLN A 19 -1.54 8.32 12.21
C GLN A 19 -0.75 7.39 11.27
N ALA A 20 -1.37 6.30 10.78
CA ALA A 20 -0.75 5.41 9.81
C ALA A 20 -0.48 6.13 8.46
N VAL A 21 -1.43 6.96 8.01
CA VAL A 21 -1.28 7.78 6.81
C VAL A 21 -0.16 8.81 6.97
N ASP A 22 -0.03 9.44 8.13
CA ASP A 22 1.05 10.40 8.38
C ASP A 22 2.43 9.73 8.34
N ILE A 23 2.55 8.50 8.87
CA ILE A 23 3.77 7.69 8.75
C ILE A 23 4.10 7.43 7.27
N ILE A 24 3.11 7.07 6.44
CA ILE A 24 3.32 6.88 5.00
C ILE A 24 3.80 8.17 4.33
N LYS A 25 3.15 9.30 4.62
CA LYS A 25 3.49 10.62 4.05
C LYS A 25 4.90 11.08 4.44
N GLN A 26 5.36 10.72 5.63
CA GLN A 26 6.72 10.98 6.11
C GLN A 26 7.77 10.00 5.53
N GLY A 27 7.37 9.11 4.62
CA GLY A 27 8.26 8.16 3.96
C GLY A 27 8.44 6.83 4.71
N GLY A 28 7.58 6.56 5.68
CA GLY A 28 7.54 5.29 6.38
C GLY A 28 7.05 4.13 5.51
N VAL A 29 7.39 2.92 5.95
CA VAL A 29 6.86 1.66 5.42
C VAL A 29 5.95 1.07 6.48
N ILE A 30 4.74 0.68 6.08
CA ILE A 30 3.74 0.08 6.97
C ILE A 30 3.41 -1.35 6.52
N VAL A 31 2.88 -2.12 7.46
CA VAL A 31 2.25 -3.42 7.21
C VAL A 31 0.77 -3.27 7.58
N TYR A 32 -0.15 -3.62 6.67
CA TYR A 32 -1.58 -3.42 6.86
C TYR A 32 -2.39 -4.60 6.32
N PRO A 33 -3.56 -4.91 6.91
CA PRO A 33 -4.40 -6.01 6.45
C PRO A 33 -5.14 -5.62 5.15
N THR A 34 -5.30 -6.60 4.27
CA THR A 34 -6.20 -6.59 3.11
C THR A 34 -7.13 -7.81 3.20
N ASP A 35 -8.07 -7.92 2.27
CA ASP A 35 -8.93 -9.09 2.07
C ASP A 35 -8.14 -10.38 1.77
N SER A 36 -6.97 -10.26 1.15
CA SER A 36 -6.09 -11.37 0.76
C SER A 36 -4.91 -11.62 1.72
N GLY A 37 -4.92 -11.04 2.93
CA GLY A 37 -3.84 -11.16 3.92
C GLY A 37 -3.11 -9.84 4.18
N TYR A 38 -1.90 -9.88 4.72
CA TYR A 38 -1.14 -8.65 5.01
C TYR A 38 -0.32 -8.18 3.82
N ALA A 39 -0.33 -6.87 3.59
CA ALA A 39 0.48 -6.20 2.59
C ALA A 39 1.51 -5.27 3.25
N ILE A 40 2.60 -5.00 2.53
CA ILE A 40 3.61 -4.00 2.90
C ILE A 40 3.49 -2.84 1.92
N GLY A 41 3.35 -1.62 2.43
CA GLY A 41 3.13 -0.43 1.61
C GLY A 41 3.90 0.80 2.06
N CYS A 42 4.08 1.72 1.11
CA CYS A 42 4.68 3.04 1.31
C CYS A 42 4.11 4.03 0.31
N SER A 43 4.50 5.31 0.41
CA SER A 43 4.13 6.33 -0.57
C SER A 43 4.75 6.04 -1.94
N ILE A 44 3.99 6.32 -3.00
CA ILE A 44 4.50 6.31 -4.38
C ILE A 44 5.61 7.35 -4.51
N GLY A 45 6.62 7.06 -5.32
CA GLY A 45 7.76 7.95 -5.57
C GLY A 45 8.85 7.93 -4.49
N ASN A 46 8.62 7.28 -3.34
CA ASN A 46 9.64 7.18 -2.30
C ASN A 46 10.61 6.01 -2.58
N LYS A 47 11.76 6.33 -3.19
CA LYS A 47 12.81 5.34 -3.53
C LYS A 47 13.32 4.56 -2.32
N GLN A 48 13.60 5.23 -1.20
CA GLN A 48 14.14 4.58 0.00
C GLN A 48 13.15 3.60 0.63
N ALA A 49 11.88 3.98 0.67
CA ALA A 49 10.82 3.12 1.19
C ALA A 49 10.61 1.90 0.27
N LYS A 50 10.64 2.08 -1.05
CA LYS A 50 10.61 0.98 -2.03
C LYS A 50 11.76 0.00 -1.82
N GLU A 51 13.00 0.47 -1.73
CA GLU A 51 14.18 -0.38 -1.49
C GLU A 51 14.10 -1.14 -0.16
N ARG A 52 13.42 -0.57 0.84
CA ARG A 52 13.15 -1.27 2.10
C ARG A 52 12.11 -2.38 1.92
N ILE A 53 11.06 -2.16 1.13
CA ILE A 53 10.08 -3.20 0.78
C ILE A 53 10.75 -4.33 -0.01
N GLU A 54 11.63 -4.01 -0.98
CA GLU A 54 12.39 -5.00 -1.75
C GLU A 54 13.20 -5.91 -0.84
N ARG A 55 13.93 -5.32 0.12
CA ARG A 55 14.72 -6.06 1.12
C ARG A 55 13.86 -6.93 2.02
N ILE A 56 12.71 -6.43 2.49
CA ILE A 56 11.82 -7.21 3.37
C ILE A 56 11.18 -8.37 2.62
N ARG A 57 10.73 -8.14 1.38
CA ARG A 57 10.05 -9.16 0.56
C ARG A 57 11.01 -10.12 -0.15
N GLY A 58 12.30 -9.80 -0.21
CA GLY A 58 13.30 -10.59 -0.93
C GLY A 58 13.02 -10.69 -2.43
N VAL A 59 12.41 -9.67 -3.02
CA VAL A 59 11.98 -9.70 -4.44
C VAL A 59 13.10 -9.22 -5.37
N GLU A 60 13.16 -9.83 -6.55
CA GLU A 60 14.12 -9.45 -7.60
C GLU A 60 13.75 -8.13 -8.27
N LYS A 61 14.74 -7.49 -8.92
CA LYS A 61 14.59 -6.17 -9.55
C LYS A 61 13.49 -6.10 -10.63
N HIS A 62 13.14 -7.23 -11.24
CA HIS A 62 12.13 -7.32 -12.30
C HIS A 62 10.73 -7.72 -11.79
N HIS A 63 10.55 -7.87 -10.47
CA HIS A 63 9.25 -8.18 -9.91
C HIS A 63 8.31 -6.97 -10.04
N ASN A 64 7.11 -7.19 -10.58
CA ASN A 64 6.06 -6.17 -10.63
C ASN A 64 5.63 -5.74 -9.22
N PHE A 65 5.57 -4.44 -8.98
CA PHE A 65 4.97 -3.91 -7.76
C PHE A 65 3.45 -3.79 -7.90
N THR A 66 2.77 -3.76 -6.77
CA THR A 66 1.33 -3.53 -6.69
C THR A 66 1.07 -2.07 -6.37
N LEU A 67 0.20 -1.42 -7.14
CA LEU A 67 -0.42 -0.15 -6.77
C LEU A 67 -1.80 -0.46 -6.17
N VAL A 68 -1.96 -0.16 -4.89
CA VAL A 68 -3.26 -0.29 -4.22
C VAL A 68 -4.08 0.94 -4.53
N CYS A 69 -5.17 0.73 -5.26
CA CYS A 69 -6.10 1.78 -5.69
C CYS A 69 -7.41 1.64 -4.92
N ARG A 70 -8.05 2.75 -4.60
CA ARG A 70 -9.34 2.81 -3.93
C ARG A 70 -10.47 2.21 -4.76
N ASP A 71 -10.43 2.46 -6.07
CA ASP A 71 -11.45 2.04 -7.03
C ASP A 71 -10.88 1.99 -8.46
N LEU A 72 -11.73 1.59 -9.41
CA LEU A 72 -11.39 1.47 -10.82
C LEU A 72 -11.10 2.84 -11.48
N SER A 73 -11.68 3.92 -10.96
CA SER A 73 -11.43 5.27 -11.47
C SER A 73 -9.99 5.69 -11.13
N GLU A 74 -9.55 5.47 -9.90
CA GLU A 74 -8.15 5.72 -9.52
C GLU A 74 -7.19 4.82 -10.32
N LEU A 75 -7.52 3.53 -10.47
CA LEU A 75 -6.70 2.59 -11.26
C LEU A 75 -6.47 3.10 -12.70
N SER A 76 -7.50 3.63 -13.36
CA SER A 76 -7.40 4.16 -14.73
C SER A 76 -6.47 5.38 -14.87
N THR A 77 -6.11 6.02 -13.76
CA THR A 77 -5.10 7.10 -13.75
C THR A 77 -3.68 6.54 -13.91
N TYR A 78 -3.44 5.32 -13.45
CA TYR A 78 -2.12 4.70 -13.42
C TYR A 78 -1.92 3.61 -14.47
N ALA A 79 -3.00 3.02 -14.98
CA ALA A 79 -2.96 1.95 -15.97
C ALA A 79 -3.90 2.23 -17.14
N ARG A 80 -3.49 1.81 -18.34
CA ARG A 80 -4.39 1.75 -19.50
C ARG A 80 -5.26 0.51 -19.36
N VAL A 81 -6.57 0.70 -19.35
CA VAL A 81 -7.56 -0.38 -19.27
C VAL A 81 -8.43 -0.34 -20.52
N ASP A 82 -8.37 -1.40 -21.32
CA ASP A 82 -9.20 -1.51 -22.52
C ASP A 82 -10.60 -2.04 -22.21
N ASN A 83 -11.57 -1.61 -23.00
CA ASN A 83 -12.99 -1.95 -22.84
C ASN A 83 -13.30 -3.45 -22.88
N GLN A 84 -12.42 -4.29 -23.44
CA GLN A 84 -12.62 -5.74 -23.43
C GLN A 84 -12.53 -6.35 -22.02
N LEU A 85 -11.89 -5.67 -21.07
CA LEU A 85 -11.67 -6.17 -19.70
C LEU A 85 -12.81 -5.83 -18.74
N PHE A 86 -13.81 -5.04 -19.16
CA PHE A 86 -14.97 -4.62 -18.36
C PHE A 86 -16.26 -5.40 -18.68
N ARG A 87 -16.23 -6.38 -19.59
CA ARG A 87 -17.37 -7.20 -19.98
C ARG A 87 -17.40 -8.55 -19.27
#